data_AF-A0A9P0VP40-F1
#
_entry.id   AF-A0A9P0VP40-F1
#
_cell.length_a   1.000
_cell.length_b   1.000
_cell.length_c   1.000
_cell.angle_alpha   90.00
_cell.angle_beta   90.00
_cell.angle_gamma   90.00
#
_symmetry.space_group_name_H-M   'P 1'
#
loop_
_entity.id
_entity.type
_entity.pdbx_description
1 polymer ?
#
loop_
_entity_poly.entity_id
_entity_poly.type
_entity_poly.pdbx_seq_one_letter_code
_entity_poly.pdbx_strand_id
1 'polypeptide(L)'
;MHQAITQTDKKLTPLNLSETSLNPEAKITPMQDLVGQWKAKPLHGRYRSRIDDNAIDTKASQGWLQSGNLFLETEGFIASIQDQVVPTKLYRKRIKHENV
;
A
#
# COMPACT_ATOMS: atom_id res chain seq x y z
N MET A 1 33.56 -12.42 5.71
CA MET A 1 32.94 -12.19 4.38
C MET A 1 31.92 -11.05 4.42
N HIS A 2 30.91 -11.09 5.30
CA HIS A 2 29.93 -10.01 5.48
C HIS A 2 30.52 -8.59 5.63
N GLN A 3 31.52 -8.41 6.51
CA GLN A 3 32.17 -7.11 6.74
C GLN A 3 32.93 -6.54 5.52
N ALA A 4 33.42 -7.41 4.64
CA ALA A 4 34.09 -6.97 3.42
C ALA A 4 33.07 -6.43 2.41
N ILE A 5 31.91 -7.10 2.31
CA ILE A 5 30.79 -6.70 1.45
C ILE A 5 30.22 -5.34 1.88
N THR A 6 30.02 -5.15 3.19
CA THR A 6 29.50 -3.87 3.72
C THR A 6 30.48 -2.71 3.49
N GLN A 7 31.79 -2.93 3.57
CA GLN A 7 32.81 -1.90 3.29
C GLN A 7 32.95 -1.55 1.81
N THR A 8 32.63 -2.47 0.91
CA THR A 8 32.70 -2.24 -0.54
C THR A 8 31.51 -1.49 -1.11
N ASP A 9 30.37 -1.46 -0.41
CA ASP A 9 29.16 -0.77 -0.84
C ASP A 9 29.27 0.74 -0.62
N LYS A 10 29.96 1.42 -1.53
CA LYS A 10 30.20 2.87 -1.54
C LYS A 10 29.13 3.60 -2.35
N LYS A 11 27.89 3.63 -1.87
CA LYS A 11 26.74 4.30 -2.55
C LYS A 11 26.36 3.75 -3.93
N LEU A 12 26.78 2.52 -4.26
CA LEU A 12 26.37 1.87 -5.51
C LEU A 12 24.97 1.27 -5.40
N THR A 13 24.52 0.97 -4.17
CA THR A 13 23.15 0.54 -3.90
C THR A 13 22.39 1.59 -3.06
N PRO A 14 21.05 1.70 -3.20
CA PRO A 14 20.24 2.61 -2.40
C PRO A 14 20.29 2.35 -0.88
N LEU A 15 20.75 1.15 -0.49
CA LEU A 15 20.79 0.68 0.88
C LEU A 15 22.08 1.08 1.62
N ASN A 16 23.14 1.45 0.88
CA ASN A 16 24.43 1.99 1.36
C ASN A 16 24.90 1.41 2.70
N LEU A 17 25.28 0.13 2.70
CA LEU A 17 25.61 -0.64 3.92
C LEU A 17 26.88 -0.18 4.64
N SER A 18 27.72 0.63 3.98
CA SER A 18 28.93 1.22 4.57
C SER A 18 28.62 2.43 5.47
N GLU A 19 27.40 2.95 5.41
CA GLU A 19 26.99 4.15 6.13
C GLU A 19 26.47 3.79 7.53
N THR A 20 27.38 3.85 8.52
CA THR A 20 27.07 3.64 9.95
C THR A 20 26.39 4.85 10.61
N SER A 21 26.27 5.98 9.89
CA SER A 21 25.48 7.10 10.39
C SER A 21 24.01 6.68 10.38
N LEU A 22 23.51 6.31 11.56
CA LEU A 22 22.08 6.40 11.86
C LEU A 22 21.68 7.82 11.51
N ASN A 23 21.11 8.02 10.33
CA ASN A 23 20.68 9.33 9.90
C ASN A 23 19.65 9.81 10.94
N PRO A 24 19.96 10.80 11.79
CA PRO A 24 19.01 11.28 12.80
C PRO A 24 17.80 11.96 12.13
N GLU A 25 17.96 12.33 10.85
CA GLU A 25 16.92 12.88 9.99
C GLU A 25 16.27 11.82 9.09
N ALA A 26 16.53 10.53 9.28
CA ALA A 26 15.64 9.50 8.78
C ALA A 26 14.30 9.72 9.49
N LYS A 27 13.47 10.59 8.91
CA LYS A 27 12.14 10.92 9.39
C LYS A 27 11.39 9.60 9.48
N ILE A 28 11.37 9.02 10.68
CA ILE A 28 10.44 7.96 11.04
C ILE A 28 9.09 8.65 10.94
N THR A 29 8.49 8.57 9.75
CA THR A 29 7.20 9.16 9.49
C THR A 29 6.23 8.35 10.35
N PRO A 30 5.54 8.98 11.32
CA PRO A 30 4.56 8.29 12.13
C PRO A 30 3.63 7.49 11.22
N MET A 31 3.27 6.27 11.62
CA MET A 31 2.39 5.42 10.83
C MET A 31 1.06 6.14 10.49
N GLN A 32 0.62 7.03 11.38
CA GLN A 32 -0.54 7.91 11.20
C GLN A 32 -0.36 8.89 10.03
N ASP A 33 0.82 9.49 9.90
CA ASP A 33 1.15 10.42 8.80
C ASP A 33 1.22 9.68 7.46
N LEU A 34 1.76 8.47 7.43
CA LEU A 34 1.74 7.63 6.23
C LEU A 34 0.31 7.28 5.82
N VAL A 35 -0.53 6.87 6.78
CA VAL A 35 -1.95 6.58 6.51
C VAL A 35 -2.69 7.83 6.02
N GLY A 36 -2.42 8.99 6.61
CA GLY A 36 -2.98 10.27 6.18
C GLY A 36 -2.58 10.61 4.74
N GLN A 37 -1.30 10.50 4.41
CA GLN A 37 -0.79 10.72 3.05
C GLN A 37 -1.41 9.75 2.04
N TRP A 38 -1.60 8.48 2.42
CA TRP A 38 -2.24 7.48 1.56
C TRP A 38 -3.71 7.75 1.34
N LYS A 39 -4.47 8.08 2.40
CA LYS A 39 -5.88 8.49 2.30
C LYS A 39 -6.06 9.73 1.44
N ALA A 40 -5.09 10.65 1.45
CA ALA A 40 -5.12 11.85 0.63
C ALA A 40 -4.86 11.60 -0.87
N LYS A 41 -4.37 10.42 -1.26
CA LYS A 41 -4.14 10.11 -2.68
C LYS A 41 -5.48 9.95 -3.42
N PRO A 42 -5.73 10.68 -4.51
CA PRO A 42 -7.03 10.66 -5.20
C PRO A 42 -7.39 9.29 -5.81
N LEU A 43 -6.36 8.51 -6.19
CA LEU A 43 -6.53 7.19 -6.81
C LEU A 43 -6.43 6.02 -5.81
N HIS A 44 -5.66 6.15 -4.72
CA HIS A 44 -5.36 5.03 -3.81
C HIS A 44 -5.90 5.22 -2.38
N GLY A 45 -6.60 6.32 -2.13
CA GLY A 45 -7.13 6.66 -0.81
C GLY A 45 -8.60 6.27 -0.61
N ARG A 46 -9.32 5.90 -1.67
CA ARG A 46 -10.79 5.77 -1.67
C ARG A 46 -11.26 4.57 -0.86
N TYR A 47 -10.63 3.42 -1.05
CA TYR A 47 -10.96 2.22 -0.29
C TYR A 47 -10.67 2.44 1.19
N ARG A 48 -9.50 3.00 1.51
CA ARG A 48 -9.09 3.27 2.88
C ARG A 48 -9.90 4.38 3.56
N SER A 49 -10.46 5.34 2.80
CA SER A 49 -11.35 6.35 3.36
C SER A 49 -12.74 5.80 3.65
N ARG A 50 -13.27 4.92 2.78
CA ARG A 50 -14.62 4.36 2.91
C ARG A 50 -14.73 3.30 3.98
N ILE A 51 -13.66 2.53 4.23
CA ILE A 51 -13.71 1.42 5.18
C ILE A 51 -13.92 1.85 6.64
N ASP A 52 -13.70 3.14 6.91
CA ASP A 52 -13.94 3.78 8.21
C ASP A 52 -15.36 4.39 8.31
N ASP A 53 -16.20 4.24 7.28
CA ASP A 53 -17.59 4.69 7.31
C ASP A 53 -18.41 3.83 8.28
N ASN A 54 -19.25 4.46 9.11
CA ASN A 54 -20.08 3.79 10.13
C ASN A 54 -21.02 2.70 9.57
N ALA A 55 -21.29 2.71 8.26
CA ALA A 55 -22.14 1.72 7.61
C ALA A 55 -21.40 0.43 7.21
N ILE A 56 -20.08 0.39 7.33
CA ILE A 56 -19.23 -0.72 6.89
C ILE A 56 -18.69 -1.47 8.09
N ASP A 57 -18.90 -2.78 8.15
CA ASP A 57 -18.16 -3.64 9.07
C ASP A 57 -16.72 -3.81 8.56
N THR A 58 -15.82 -2.99 9.10
CA THR A 58 -14.39 -3.00 8.77
C THR A 58 -13.76 -4.38 9.01
N LYS A 59 -14.17 -5.08 10.07
CA LYS A 59 -13.54 -6.35 10.47
C LYS A 59 -13.93 -7.46 9.49
N ALA A 60 -15.20 -7.55 9.12
CA ALA A 60 -15.64 -8.48 8.10
C ALA A 60 -15.02 -8.14 6.73
N SER A 61 -14.98 -6.85 6.38
CA SER A 61 -14.48 -6.38 5.08
C SER A 61 -12.98 -6.58 4.88
N GLN A 62 -12.18 -6.55 5.96
CA GLN A 62 -10.72 -6.74 5.91
C GLN A 62 -10.27 -8.14 6.34
N GLY A 63 -11.19 -9.05 6.68
CA GLY A 63 -10.82 -10.39 7.15
C GLY A 63 -9.96 -11.19 6.17
N TRP A 64 -10.06 -10.89 4.86
CA TRP A 64 -9.24 -11.52 3.83
C TRP A 64 -7.75 -11.15 3.91
N LEU A 65 -7.37 -10.00 4.49
CA LEU A 65 -5.97 -9.62 4.70
C LEU A 65 -5.30 -10.45 5.82
N GLN A 66 -6.10 -11.02 6.73
CA GLN A 66 -5.60 -11.76 7.89
C GLN A 66 -5.52 -13.27 7.64
N SER A 67 -6.19 -13.77 6.60
CA SER A 67 -6.29 -15.21 6.33
C SER A 67 -5.02 -15.80 5.70
N GLY A 68 -4.12 -14.97 5.15
CA GLY A 68 -2.80 -15.38 4.65
C GLY A 68 -2.82 -16.30 3.43
N ASN A 69 -3.98 -16.51 2.81
CA ASN A 69 -4.17 -17.48 1.72
C ASN A 69 -4.03 -16.86 0.31
N LEU A 70 -3.74 -15.56 0.22
CA LEU A 70 -3.68 -14.82 -1.05
C LEU A 70 -2.23 -14.46 -1.36
N PHE A 71 -1.86 -14.57 -2.64
CA PHE A 71 -0.59 -14.05 -3.12
C PHE A 71 -0.57 -12.53 -3.02
N LEU A 72 0.60 -11.96 -2.72
CA LEU A 72 0.81 -10.52 -2.58
C LEU A 72 0.33 -9.75 -3.83
N GLU A 73 0.50 -10.30 -5.04
CA GLU A 73 -0.02 -9.68 -6.26
C GLU A 73 -1.55 -9.60 -6.24
N THR A 74 -2.22 -10.66 -5.79
CA THR A 74 -3.69 -10.74 -5.70
C THR A 74 -4.24 -9.74 -4.70
N GLU A 75 -3.57 -9.59 -3.56
CA GLU A 75 -3.94 -8.57 -2.56
C GLU A 75 -3.86 -7.16 -3.14
N GLY A 76 -2.79 -6.86 -3.87
CA GLY A 76 -2.61 -5.59 -4.57
C GLY A 76 -3.69 -5.33 -5.62
N PHE A 77 -4.12 -6.37 -6.35
CA PHE A 77 -5.24 -6.25 -7.30
C PHE A 77 -6.57 -5.98 -6.61
N ILE A 78 -6.88 -6.68 -5.52
CA ILE A 78 -8.11 -6.46 -4.76
C ILE A 78 -8.18 -5.01 -4.28
N ALA A 79 -7.11 -4.51 -3.66
CA ALA A 79 -7.03 -3.12 -3.22
C ALA A 79 -7.22 -2.13 -4.38
N SER A 80 -6.54 -2.34 -5.51
CA SER A 80 -6.63 -1.48 -6.70
C SER A 80 -8.02 -1.48 -7.35
N ILE A 81 -8.72 -2.61 -7.30
CA ILE A 81 -10.12 -2.75 -7.76
C ILE A 81 -11.06 -2.00 -6.81
N GLN A 82 -10.87 -2.14 -5.50
CA GLN A 82 -11.69 -1.44 -4.49
C GLN A 82 -11.52 0.07 -4.55
N ASP A 83 -10.32 0.55 -4.85
CA ASP A 83 -10.02 1.95 -5.13
C ASP A 83 -10.60 2.45 -6.47
N GLN A 84 -11.15 1.55 -7.29
CA GLN A 84 -11.69 1.82 -8.63
C GLN A 84 -10.64 2.36 -9.62
N VAL A 85 -9.35 2.06 -9.39
CA VAL A 85 -8.27 2.39 -10.33
C VAL A 85 -8.36 1.51 -11.57
N VAL A 86 -8.74 0.24 -11.38
CA VAL A 86 -8.92 -0.72 -12.46
C VAL A 86 -10.38 -0.73 -12.92
N PRO A 87 -10.67 -0.43 -14.20
CA PRO A 87 -12.04 -0.43 -14.70
C PRO A 87 -12.52 -1.87 -14.90
N THR A 88 -13.28 -2.39 -13.95
CA THR A 88 -13.93 -3.70 -14.07
C THR A 88 -15.21 -3.61 -14.90
N LYS A 89 -15.55 -4.68 -15.63
CA LYS A 89 -16.82 -4.75 -16.40
C LYS A 89 -18.04 -4.52 -15.50
N LEU A 90 -18.00 -5.05 -14.28
CA LEU A 90 -19.06 -4.84 -13.29
C LEU A 90 -19.20 -3.37 -12.91
N TYR A 91 -18.08 -2.68 -12.65
CA TYR A 91 -18.09 -1.26 -12.33
C TYR A 91 -18.63 -0.42 -13.50
N ARG A 92 -18.19 -0.69 -14.73
CA ARG A 92 -18.71 -0.04 -15.95
C ARG A 92 -20.23 -0.22 -16.08
N LYS A 93 -20.71 -1.44 -15.89
CA LYS A 93 -22.14 -1.77 -16.03
C LYS A 93 -23.01 -1.26 -14.88
N ARG A 94 -22.56 -1.36 -13.64
CA ARG A 94 -23.40 -1.13 -12.44
C ARG A 94 -23.24 0.25 -11.81
N ILE A 95 -22.07 0.87 -11.96
CA ILE A 95 -21.79 2.19 -11.36
C ILE A 95 -21.79 3.27 -12.43
N LYS A 96 -21.17 3.01 -13.59
CA LYS A 96 -21.15 3.96 -14.71
C LYS A 96 -22.33 3.81 -15.68
N HIS A 97 -23.16 2.76 -15.53
CA HIS A 97 -24.29 2.45 -16.41
C HIS A 97 -23.91 2.42 -17.91
N GLU A 98 -22.72 1.95 -18.21
CA GLU A 98 -22.20 1.83 -19.57
C GLU A 98 -22.72 0.52 -20.21
N ASN A 99 -23.06 0.54 -21.50
CA ASN A 99 -23.45 -0.65 -22.26
C ASN A 99 -22.19 -1.45 -22.62
N VAL A 100 -21.75 -2.33 -21.70
CA VAL A 100 -20.56 -3.20 -21.81
C VAL A 100 -20.92 -4.65 -21.53
#